data_AF-A0A258U6M0-F1
#
_entry.id   AF-A0A258U6M0-F1
#
_cell.length_a   1.000
_cell.length_b   1.000
_cell.length_c   1.000
_cell.angle_alpha   90.00
_cell.angle_beta   90.00
_cell.angle_gamma   90.00
#
_symmetry.space_group_name_H-M   'P 1'
#
loop_
_entity.id
_entity.type
_entity.pdbx_description
1 polymer ?
#
loop_
_entity_poly.entity_id
_entity_poly.type
_entity_poly.pdbx_seq_one_letter_code
_entity_poly.pdbx_strand_id
1 'polypeptide(L)'
;GDEVARGTNPLNKDSDGDGVIDGREVSDNTNPLDACLFILSSQTVTPSASWQSSDCDGDGLTNQQEKARGTDPLNRDTDGDGVLDGKEVNDSTNPLDLCSLKLESQTITPSAQWLNGDCNGDGIKNGQQLVVTMYATKPQLLTDGTLNFKYVTTVRNLRPESMDVNKVQNNLSNAFVGQSSFKVTGIKASGTLIAAGSYDGRTQTNKIASGSRIRGYSKDSVVVDVNVSPNGYTGIVNTTAIVEGTGTFSLPNVVSSTDTTLSANGQILASGLPTKVEIPKVDYFIPDGFSPNRDGINDYFVVIRPFQTIISIEVFNRWGNVVYKNSNYNNDWDGRALPQNGSGDVPVGTYFYIITAKENNGQVRNFKGSITLKR
;
A
#
# COMPACT_ATOMS: atom_id res chain seq x y z
N GLY A 1 -48.63 11.04 47.96
CA GLY A 1 -47.57 11.49 48.88
C GLY A 1 -46.26 11.56 48.15
N ASP A 2 -45.88 10.44 47.56
CA ASP A 2 -44.61 10.25 46.86
C ASP A 2 -44.46 11.05 45.55
N GLU A 3 -45.55 11.33 44.84
CA GLU A 3 -45.58 12.18 43.62
C GLU A 3 -45.32 13.65 43.96
N VAL A 4 -46.01 14.19 44.98
CA VAL A 4 -45.84 15.57 45.47
C VAL A 4 -44.40 15.82 45.93
N ALA A 5 -43.76 14.83 46.56
CA ALA A 5 -42.36 14.94 47.01
C ALA A 5 -41.35 14.99 45.85
N ARG A 6 -41.73 14.51 44.66
CA ARG A 6 -40.90 14.47 43.45
C ARG A 6 -41.25 15.56 42.43
N GLY A 7 -42.21 16.42 42.75
CA GLY A 7 -42.65 17.50 41.85
C GLY A 7 -43.59 17.03 40.73
N THR A 8 -44.01 15.76 40.75
CA THR A 8 -44.98 15.23 39.78
C THR A 8 -46.42 15.48 40.24
N ASN A 9 -47.37 15.41 39.31
CA ASN A 9 -48.77 15.75 39.58
C ASN A 9 -49.57 14.50 40.00
N PRO A 10 -50.11 14.41 41.22
CA PRO A 10 -50.85 13.21 41.66
C PRO A 10 -52.14 12.88 40.89
N LEU A 11 -52.62 13.80 40.05
CA LEU A 11 -53.79 13.61 39.19
C LEU A 11 -53.40 13.28 37.74
N ASN A 12 -52.12 13.35 37.40
CA ASN A 12 -51.58 12.98 36.09
C ASN A 12 -50.56 11.85 36.26
N LYS A 13 -50.82 10.69 35.66
CA LYS A 13 -49.97 9.50 35.86
C LYS A 13 -48.66 9.53 35.06
N ASP A 14 -48.55 10.43 34.10
CA ASP A 14 -47.43 10.61 33.17
C ASP A 14 -47.19 12.13 33.08
N SER A 15 -46.31 12.64 33.93
CA SER A 15 -46.18 14.06 34.24
C SER A 15 -45.52 14.88 33.14
N ASP A 16 -44.56 14.31 32.41
CA ASP A 16 -43.89 14.95 31.28
C ASP A 16 -44.46 14.54 29.90
N GLY A 17 -45.34 13.54 29.89
CA GLY A 17 -46.15 13.17 28.73
C GLY A 17 -45.38 12.34 27.71
N ASP A 18 -44.35 11.61 28.12
CA ASP A 18 -43.52 10.79 27.25
C ASP A 18 -44.09 9.39 26.98
N GLY A 19 -45.16 8.99 27.68
CA GLY A 19 -45.78 7.67 27.56
C GLY A 19 -45.35 6.65 28.62
N VAL A 20 -44.44 7.00 29.52
CA VAL A 20 -44.04 6.23 30.70
C VAL A 20 -44.71 6.86 31.93
N ILE A 21 -45.24 6.02 32.83
CA ILE A 21 -45.89 6.54 34.04
C ILE A 21 -44.84 6.89 35.10
N ASP A 22 -45.06 7.94 35.88
CA ASP A 22 -44.09 8.48 36.87
C ASP A 22 -43.53 7.39 37.79
N GLY A 23 -44.39 6.47 38.25
CA GLY A 23 -44.00 5.37 39.12
C GLY A 23 -43.08 4.33 38.45
N ARG A 24 -43.23 4.11 37.13
CA ARG A 24 -42.38 3.22 36.34
C ARG A 24 -41.01 3.86 36.15
N GLU A 25 -40.96 5.15 35.84
CA GLU A 25 -39.70 5.89 35.70
C GLU A 25 -38.89 5.93 37.00
N VAL A 26 -39.56 6.15 38.14
CA VAL A 26 -38.91 6.03 39.45
C VAL A 26 -38.31 4.64 39.65
N SER A 27 -38.98 3.59 39.18
CA SER A 27 -38.45 2.22 39.26
C SER A 27 -37.34 1.93 38.23
N ASP A 28 -37.35 2.62 37.09
CA ASP A 28 -36.32 2.54 36.04
C ASP A 28 -35.10 3.43 36.35
N ASN A 29 -35.17 4.25 37.41
CA ASN A 29 -34.21 5.32 37.72
C ASN A 29 -34.08 6.37 36.60
N THR A 30 -35.20 6.68 35.94
CA THR A 30 -35.32 7.79 34.99
C THR A 30 -36.05 8.99 35.65
N ASN A 31 -36.24 10.10 34.92
CA ASN A 31 -36.74 11.35 35.50
C ASN A 31 -38.18 11.67 35.03
N PRO A 32 -39.20 11.54 35.90
CA PRO A 32 -40.61 11.78 35.55
C PRO A 32 -41.04 13.19 35.12
N LEU A 33 -40.08 14.09 34.98
CA LEU A 33 -40.29 15.49 34.62
C LEU A 33 -39.46 15.88 33.39
N ASP A 34 -38.78 14.92 32.77
CA ASP A 34 -37.93 15.13 31.61
C ASP A 34 -38.29 14.11 30.53
N ALA A 35 -39.10 14.57 29.58
CA ALA A 35 -39.72 13.76 28.56
C ALA A 35 -38.72 13.07 27.59
N CYS A 36 -37.43 13.36 27.71
CA CYS A 36 -36.35 12.75 26.94
C CYS A 36 -35.44 11.85 27.79
N LEU A 37 -35.74 11.65 29.07
CA LEU A 37 -35.03 10.75 29.96
C LEU A 37 -35.95 9.60 30.36
N PHE A 38 -36.10 8.60 29.49
CA PHE A 38 -36.95 7.44 29.74
C PHE A 38 -36.40 6.14 29.13
N ILE A 39 -37.07 5.03 29.39
CA ILE A 39 -36.79 3.75 28.72
C ILE A 39 -37.88 3.48 27.69
N LEU A 40 -37.52 3.39 26.41
CA LEU A 40 -38.48 3.21 25.31
C LEU A 40 -39.40 2.00 25.49
N SER A 41 -38.86 0.88 25.98
CA SER A 41 -39.67 -0.33 26.26
C SER A 41 -40.63 -0.20 27.43
N SER A 42 -40.51 0.85 28.26
CA SER A 42 -41.41 1.13 29.39
C SER A 42 -42.61 1.99 29.01
N GLN A 43 -42.68 2.50 27.77
CA GLN A 43 -43.84 3.25 27.29
C GLN A 43 -45.07 2.36 27.20
N THR A 44 -46.08 2.67 28.01
CA THR A 44 -47.32 1.88 28.11
C THR A 44 -48.58 2.74 27.95
N VAL A 45 -48.44 4.07 28.01
CA VAL A 45 -49.51 5.02 27.71
C VAL A 45 -49.19 5.81 26.45
N THR A 46 -50.21 6.42 25.84
CA THR A 46 -50.03 7.19 24.61
C THR A 46 -49.28 8.49 24.91
N PRO A 47 -48.13 8.75 24.26
CA PRO A 47 -47.38 9.99 24.48
C PRO A 47 -48.17 11.22 24.07
N SER A 48 -47.91 12.33 24.75
CA SER A 48 -48.52 13.63 24.50
C SER A 48 -48.17 14.19 23.11
N ALA A 49 -48.99 15.11 22.60
CA ALA A 49 -48.69 15.82 21.35
C ALA A 49 -47.39 16.67 21.46
N SER A 50 -47.09 17.18 22.66
CA SER A 50 -45.85 17.92 22.91
C SER A 50 -44.65 17.01 22.71
N TRP A 51 -44.63 15.85 23.37
CA TRP A 51 -43.57 14.85 23.22
C TRP A 51 -43.45 14.37 21.77
N GLN A 52 -44.56 14.12 21.08
CA GLN A 52 -44.56 13.69 19.67
C GLN A 52 -43.87 14.70 18.74
N SER A 53 -43.97 16.00 19.04
CA SER A 53 -43.35 17.08 18.26
C SER A 53 -41.95 17.49 18.71
N SER A 54 -41.47 16.94 19.84
CA SER A 54 -40.10 17.14 20.32
C SER A 54 -39.11 16.28 19.55
N ASP A 55 -37.83 16.64 19.64
CA ASP A 55 -36.67 15.93 19.09
C ASP A 55 -35.74 15.69 20.28
N CYS A 56 -35.78 14.48 20.84
CA CYS A 56 -35.15 14.20 22.13
C CYS A 56 -33.64 13.97 22.04
N ASP A 57 -33.14 13.41 20.93
CA ASP A 57 -31.73 13.10 20.75
C ASP A 57 -30.97 14.14 19.88
N GLY A 58 -31.71 15.07 19.27
CA GLY A 58 -31.24 16.23 18.56
C GLY A 58 -30.76 15.94 17.14
N ASP A 59 -31.29 14.91 16.49
CA ASP A 59 -30.84 14.43 15.19
C ASP A 59 -31.56 15.07 13.99
N GLY A 60 -32.64 15.82 14.28
CA GLY A 60 -33.48 16.51 13.30
C GLY A 60 -34.77 15.80 12.92
N LEU A 61 -35.08 14.63 13.49
CA LEU A 61 -36.38 14.00 13.46
C LEU A 61 -37.15 14.28 14.76
N THR A 62 -38.46 14.41 14.61
CA THR A 62 -39.34 14.41 15.78
C THR A 62 -39.58 12.99 16.27
N ASN A 63 -39.83 12.83 17.57
CA ASN A 63 -40.14 11.56 18.20
C ASN A 63 -41.27 10.79 17.49
N GLN A 64 -42.27 11.51 16.93
CA GLN A 64 -43.33 10.90 16.12
C GLN A 64 -42.83 10.38 14.77
N GLN A 65 -41.95 11.13 14.10
CA GLN A 65 -41.35 10.72 12.82
C GLN A 65 -40.47 9.50 12.99
N GLU A 66 -39.76 9.40 14.11
CA GLU A 66 -38.90 8.27 14.44
C GLU A 66 -39.71 7.01 14.72
N LYS A 67 -40.72 7.11 15.59
CA LYS A 67 -41.67 6.00 15.82
C LYS A 67 -42.34 5.50 14.55
N ALA A 68 -42.65 6.41 13.62
CA ALA A 68 -43.24 6.03 12.33
C ALA A 68 -42.25 5.31 11.40
N ARG A 69 -40.94 5.53 11.57
CA ARG A 69 -39.86 4.91 10.80
C ARG A 69 -39.28 3.68 11.47
N GLY A 70 -39.48 3.53 12.78
CA GLY A 70 -38.89 2.47 13.59
C GLY A 70 -37.49 2.80 14.12
N THR A 71 -37.06 4.07 14.03
CA THR A 71 -35.85 4.57 14.70
C THR A 71 -36.11 4.85 16.18
N ASP A 72 -35.05 5.04 16.96
CA ASP A 72 -35.13 5.21 18.42
C ASP A 72 -35.07 6.69 18.82
N PRO A 73 -36.15 7.27 19.41
CA PRO A 73 -36.21 8.67 19.85
C PRO A 73 -35.14 9.16 20.82
N LEU A 74 -34.34 8.26 21.37
CA LEU A 74 -33.25 8.57 22.30
C LEU A 74 -31.86 8.28 21.72
N ASN A 75 -31.79 7.85 20.46
CA ASN A 75 -30.54 7.48 19.80
C ASN A 75 -30.45 8.02 18.38
N ARG A 76 -29.68 9.11 18.25
CA ARG A 76 -29.48 9.88 17.02
C ARG A 76 -28.92 9.13 15.79
N ASP A 77 -28.50 7.89 15.96
CA ASP A 77 -27.92 7.00 14.94
C ASP A 77 -28.35 5.57 15.28
N THR A 78 -29.52 5.17 14.79
CA THR A 78 -30.19 3.94 15.18
C THR A 78 -29.44 2.69 14.71
N ASP A 79 -28.91 2.70 13.49
CA ASP A 79 -28.20 1.55 12.92
C ASP A 79 -26.68 1.54 13.20
N GLY A 80 -26.17 2.64 13.74
CA GLY A 80 -24.81 2.77 14.22
C GLY A 80 -23.79 2.90 13.09
N ASP A 81 -24.16 3.44 11.93
CA ASP A 81 -23.25 3.64 10.81
C ASP A 81 -22.47 4.96 10.87
N GLY A 82 -22.82 5.86 11.80
CA GLY A 82 -22.19 7.15 12.02
C GLY A 82 -22.83 8.34 11.27
N VAL A 83 -23.88 8.11 10.49
CA VAL A 83 -24.80 9.13 9.97
C VAL A 83 -25.99 9.23 10.93
N LEU A 84 -26.53 10.44 11.12
CA LEU A 84 -27.68 10.63 11.99
C LEU A 84 -28.98 10.25 11.27
N ASP A 85 -29.99 9.70 11.95
CA ASP A 85 -31.20 9.19 11.30
C ASP A 85 -31.91 10.30 10.50
N GLY A 86 -32.02 11.49 11.08
CA GLY A 86 -32.54 12.68 10.40
C GLY A 86 -31.72 13.12 9.21
N LYS A 87 -30.40 12.92 9.23
CA LYS A 87 -29.53 13.21 8.08
C LYS A 87 -29.75 12.19 6.96
N GLU A 88 -29.95 10.92 7.29
CA GLU A 88 -30.23 9.86 6.33
C GLU A 88 -31.58 10.04 5.64
N VAL A 89 -32.62 10.38 6.39
CA VAL A 89 -33.93 10.72 5.81
C VAL A 89 -33.81 11.87 4.80
N ASN A 90 -33.05 12.90 5.15
CA ASN A 90 -32.76 14.02 4.23
C ASN A 90 -31.92 13.59 3.02
N ASP A 91 -31.03 12.62 3.19
CA ASP A 91 -30.22 12.05 2.12
C ASP A 91 -30.93 11.03 1.25
N SER A 92 -32.15 10.63 1.62
CA SER A 92 -32.90 9.51 1.03
C SER A 92 -32.19 8.17 1.20
N THR A 93 -31.53 7.98 2.34
CA THR A 93 -30.97 6.69 2.78
C THR A 93 -31.81 6.09 3.91
N ASN A 94 -31.48 4.90 4.42
CA ASN A 94 -32.33 4.16 5.35
C ASN A 94 -31.69 4.05 6.73
N PRO A 95 -32.24 4.72 7.77
CA PRO A 95 -31.65 4.78 9.11
C PRO A 95 -31.74 3.49 9.95
N LEU A 96 -32.13 2.39 9.31
CA LEU A 96 -32.20 1.06 9.91
C LEU A 96 -31.32 0.06 9.15
N ASP A 97 -30.51 0.54 8.21
CA ASP A 97 -29.65 -0.29 7.37
C ASP A 97 -28.26 0.36 7.27
N LEU A 98 -27.35 -0.21 8.06
CA LEU A 98 -25.94 0.18 8.18
C LEU A 98 -25.16 0.31 6.85
N CYS A 99 -25.69 -0.21 5.74
CA CYS A 99 -25.07 -0.09 4.41
C CYS A 99 -25.80 0.87 3.47
N SER A 100 -26.89 1.47 3.92
CA SER A 100 -27.67 2.47 3.20
C SER A 100 -27.26 3.85 3.69
N LEU A 101 -26.14 4.37 3.19
CA LEU A 101 -25.58 5.63 3.68
C LEU A 101 -24.81 6.42 2.61
N LYS A 102 -24.61 7.70 2.90
CA LYS A 102 -23.60 8.53 2.22
C LYS A 102 -22.43 8.74 3.14
N LEU A 103 -21.25 8.22 2.77
CA LEU A 103 -20.04 8.32 3.61
C LEU A 103 -19.66 9.77 3.92
N GLU A 104 -19.95 10.71 3.03
CA GLU A 104 -19.71 12.14 3.24
C GLU A 104 -20.60 12.76 4.34
N SER A 105 -21.68 12.08 4.74
CA SER A 105 -22.63 12.52 5.77
C SER A 105 -22.32 11.96 7.15
N GLN A 106 -21.31 11.09 7.30
CA GLN A 106 -20.91 10.59 8.60
C GLN A 106 -20.36 11.74 9.46
N THR A 107 -20.86 11.88 10.68
CA THR A 107 -20.48 12.97 11.60
C THR A 107 -20.11 12.50 13.00
N ILE A 108 -20.49 11.28 13.36
CA ILE A 108 -20.13 10.64 14.63
C ILE A 108 -19.35 9.35 14.39
N THR A 109 -18.81 8.77 15.46
CA THR A 109 -18.00 7.54 15.39
C THR A 109 -18.91 6.34 15.09
N PRO A 110 -18.71 5.62 13.97
CA PRO A 110 -19.49 4.42 13.66
C PRO A 110 -19.29 3.29 14.66
N SER A 111 -20.29 2.42 14.76
CA SER A 111 -20.28 1.23 15.60
C SER A 111 -19.24 0.19 15.16
N ALA A 112 -18.87 -0.70 16.08
CA ALA A 112 -18.01 -1.83 15.76
C ALA A 112 -18.62 -2.79 14.73
N GLN A 113 -19.96 -2.85 14.64
CA GLN A 113 -20.66 -3.65 13.64
C GLN A 113 -20.43 -3.08 12.25
N TRP A 114 -20.64 -1.78 12.08
CA TRP A 114 -20.36 -1.10 10.82
C TRP A 114 -18.89 -1.22 10.42
N LEU A 115 -17.96 -0.93 11.34
CA LEU A 115 -16.51 -1.00 11.07
C LEU A 115 -16.02 -2.38 10.62
N ASN A 116 -16.67 -3.45 11.08
CA ASN A 116 -16.34 -4.82 10.71
C ASN A 116 -17.11 -5.35 9.49
N GLY A 117 -18.15 -4.62 9.06
CA GLY A 117 -18.91 -4.92 7.85
C GLY A 117 -18.14 -4.58 6.57
N ASP A 118 -18.75 -4.92 5.43
CA ASP A 118 -18.24 -4.69 4.08
C ASP A 118 -19.43 -4.35 3.18
N CYS A 119 -19.84 -3.08 3.22
CA CYS A 119 -21.10 -2.66 2.60
C CYS A 119 -21.07 -2.66 1.07
N ASN A 120 -19.89 -2.51 0.48
CA ASN A 120 -19.72 -2.53 -0.98
C ASN A 120 -19.31 -3.91 -1.52
N GLY A 121 -19.08 -4.90 -0.65
CA GLY A 121 -18.77 -6.27 -1.00
C GLY A 121 -17.42 -6.47 -1.70
N ASP A 122 -16.47 -5.56 -1.49
CA ASP A 122 -15.17 -5.61 -2.16
C ASP A 122 -14.09 -6.43 -1.41
N GLY A 123 -14.46 -6.99 -0.25
CA GLY A 123 -13.60 -7.76 0.63
C GLY A 123 -12.79 -6.90 1.62
N ILE A 124 -12.96 -5.58 1.59
CA ILE A 124 -12.34 -4.64 2.52
C ILE A 124 -13.39 -4.20 3.52
N LYS A 125 -13.06 -4.36 4.81
CA LYS A 125 -13.92 -3.88 5.88
C LYS A 125 -14.11 -2.37 5.79
N ASN A 126 -15.30 -1.87 6.14
CA ASN A 126 -15.61 -0.45 6.17
C ASN A 126 -14.62 0.37 7.03
N GLY A 127 -14.12 -0.21 8.12
CA GLY A 127 -13.10 0.41 8.96
C GLY A 127 -11.73 0.56 8.27
N GLN A 128 -11.43 -0.18 7.21
CA GLN A 128 -10.15 -0.11 6.49
C GLN A 128 -10.15 1.01 5.45
N GLN A 129 -9.90 2.21 5.96
CA GLN A 129 -9.99 3.48 5.21
C GLN A 129 -8.85 3.70 4.20
N LEU A 130 -7.66 3.14 4.47
CA LEU A 130 -6.51 3.17 3.57
C LEU A 130 -6.15 1.74 3.16
N VAL A 131 -5.88 1.57 1.87
CA VAL A 131 -5.38 0.30 1.33
C VAL A 131 -4.09 0.50 0.57
N VAL A 132 -3.20 -0.48 0.69
CA VAL A 132 -1.93 -0.49 -0.02
C VAL A 132 -1.84 -1.69 -0.94
N THR A 133 -1.40 -1.46 -2.17
CA THR A 133 -0.98 -2.51 -3.09
C THR A 133 0.47 -2.27 -3.49
N MET A 134 1.19 -3.35 -3.75
CA MET A 134 2.55 -3.25 -4.26
C MET A 134 2.76 -4.23 -5.39
N TYR A 135 3.59 -3.82 -6.35
CA TYR A 135 4.12 -4.72 -7.35
C TYR A 135 5.58 -4.37 -7.65
N ALA A 136 6.27 -5.29 -8.30
CA ALA A 136 7.63 -5.08 -8.77
C ALA A 136 7.69 -5.12 -10.31
N THR A 137 8.51 -4.27 -10.91
CA THR A 137 8.81 -4.39 -12.34
C THR A 137 9.69 -5.62 -12.60
N LYS A 138 9.65 -6.15 -13.83
CA LYS A 138 10.54 -7.24 -14.23
C LYS A 138 12.01 -6.87 -13.98
N PRO A 139 12.81 -7.72 -13.31
CA PRO A 139 14.24 -7.50 -13.15
C PRO A 139 14.98 -7.35 -14.47
N GLN A 140 15.77 -6.29 -14.58
CA GLN A 140 16.65 -6.00 -15.70
C GLN A 140 18.07 -6.37 -15.31
N LEU A 141 18.64 -7.39 -15.97
CA LEU A 141 20.02 -7.84 -15.77
C LEU A 141 21.00 -6.81 -16.34
N LEU A 142 21.97 -6.41 -15.53
CA LEU A 142 23.11 -5.61 -15.94
C LEU A 142 24.28 -6.49 -16.32
N THR A 143 25.25 -5.90 -17.02
CA THR A 143 26.39 -6.62 -17.58
C THR A 143 27.37 -7.16 -16.53
N ASP A 144 27.32 -6.61 -15.31
CA ASP A 144 28.11 -7.05 -14.16
C ASP A 144 27.42 -8.15 -13.32
N GLY A 145 26.23 -8.58 -13.74
CA GLY A 145 25.43 -9.60 -13.06
C GLY A 145 24.50 -9.05 -11.97
N THR A 146 24.46 -7.74 -11.73
CA THR A 146 23.45 -7.12 -10.86
C THR A 146 22.11 -6.96 -11.58
N LEU A 147 21.04 -6.71 -10.81
CA LEU A 147 19.68 -6.57 -11.32
C LEU A 147 19.10 -5.22 -10.89
N ASN A 148 18.51 -4.48 -11.83
CA ASN A 148 17.70 -3.30 -11.53
C ASN A 148 16.21 -3.61 -11.68
N PHE A 149 15.41 -3.18 -10.73
CA PHE A 149 13.96 -3.14 -10.84
C PHE A 149 13.39 -2.11 -9.87
N LYS A 150 12.07 -1.93 -9.92
CA LYS A 150 11.36 -0.97 -9.09
C LYS A 150 10.30 -1.69 -8.27
N TYR A 151 10.12 -1.28 -7.03
CA TYR A 151 8.89 -1.52 -6.29
C TYR A 151 7.98 -0.31 -6.46
N VAL A 152 6.74 -0.53 -6.87
CA VAL A 152 5.71 0.50 -6.95
C VAL A 152 4.67 0.18 -5.90
N THR A 153 4.57 1.04 -4.88
CA THR A 153 3.58 0.93 -3.82
C THR A 153 2.50 1.97 -4.04
N THR A 154 1.26 1.55 -4.21
CA THR A 154 0.10 2.44 -4.38
C THR A 154 -0.69 2.49 -3.09
N VAL A 155 -0.97 3.69 -2.60
CA VAL A 155 -1.87 3.95 -1.48
C VAL A 155 -3.18 4.48 -2.06
N ARG A 156 -4.31 3.91 -1.66
CA ARG A 156 -5.65 4.36 -2.03
C ARG A 156 -6.40 4.79 -0.78
N ASN A 157 -7.02 5.96 -0.87
CA ASN A 157 -8.01 6.42 0.09
C ASN A 157 -9.40 5.92 -0.30
N LEU A 158 -10.10 5.26 0.63
CA LEU A 158 -11.47 4.79 0.44
C LEU A 158 -12.52 5.75 1.01
N ARG A 159 -12.09 6.89 1.53
CA ARG A 159 -12.93 7.89 2.18
C ARG A 159 -13.07 9.15 1.33
N PRO A 160 -14.18 9.90 1.47
CA PRO A 160 -14.38 11.18 0.78
C PRO A 160 -13.47 12.29 1.31
N GLU A 161 -13.11 12.25 2.60
CA GLU A 161 -12.18 13.19 3.21
C GLU A 161 -10.72 12.97 2.79
N SER A 162 -9.91 14.02 2.92
CA SER A 162 -8.46 13.85 2.85
C SER A 162 -7.93 13.24 4.15
N MET A 163 -7.04 12.27 4.03
CA MET A 163 -6.41 11.59 5.16
C MET A 163 -4.92 11.94 5.27
N ASP A 164 -4.42 11.98 6.50
CA ASP A 164 -2.99 12.03 6.77
C ASP A 164 -2.43 10.60 6.66
N VAL A 165 -1.31 10.45 5.95
CA VAL A 165 -0.63 9.16 5.79
C VAL A 165 0.64 9.21 6.64
N ASN A 166 0.64 8.45 7.73
CA ASN A 166 1.72 8.46 8.71
C ASN A 166 2.84 7.50 8.31
N LYS A 167 2.47 6.43 7.59
CA LYS A 167 3.38 5.33 7.29
C LYS A 167 3.04 4.67 5.98
N VAL A 168 4.06 4.45 5.16
CA VAL A 168 4.07 3.50 4.05
C VAL A 168 5.33 2.65 4.22
N GLN A 169 5.25 1.62 5.06
CA GLN A 169 6.41 0.85 5.50
C GLN A 169 6.67 -0.34 4.57
N ASN A 170 7.93 -0.58 4.26
CA ASN A 170 8.39 -1.80 3.61
C ASN A 170 9.84 -2.07 3.99
N ASN A 171 10.08 -3.19 4.66
CA ASN A 171 11.42 -3.65 5.02
C ASN A 171 11.92 -4.67 3.99
N LEU A 172 12.79 -4.23 3.09
CA LEU A 172 13.37 -5.07 2.05
C LEU A 172 14.37 -6.10 2.61
N SER A 173 14.92 -5.86 3.80
CA SER A 173 15.82 -6.83 4.47
C SER A 173 15.13 -8.17 4.76
N ASN A 174 13.80 -8.15 4.94
CA ASN A 174 13.01 -9.37 5.13
C ASN A 174 12.88 -10.19 3.83
N ALA A 175 13.05 -9.55 2.67
CA ALA A 175 12.93 -10.19 1.36
C ALA A 175 14.27 -10.77 0.89
N PHE A 176 15.37 -10.04 1.14
CA PHE A 176 16.72 -10.40 0.74
C PHE A 176 17.49 -10.98 1.94
N VAL A 177 17.05 -12.15 2.41
CA VAL A 177 17.69 -12.86 3.52
C VAL A 177 18.91 -13.64 2.99
N GLY A 178 20.06 -13.56 3.67
CA GLY A 178 21.24 -14.37 3.35
C GLY A 178 22.21 -13.71 2.38
N GLN A 179 22.64 -14.43 1.34
CA GLN A 179 23.77 -14.03 0.49
C GLN A 179 23.46 -12.85 -0.43
N SER A 180 22.24 -12.71 -0.96
CA SER A 180 21.88 -11.58 -1.84
C SER A 180 21.84 -10.26 -1.07
N SER A 181 22.43 -9.19 -1.62
CA SER A 181 22.33 -7.84 -1.05
C SER A 181 21.59 -6.89 -2.00
N PHE A 182 21.04 -5.81 -1.46
CA PHE A 182 20.34 -4.80 -2.24
C PHE A 182 20.77 -3.39 -1.85
N LYS A 183 20.57 -2.44 -2.76
CA LYS A 183 20.76 -1.02 -2.54
C LYS A 183 19.55 -0.27 -3.12
N VAL A 184 18.95 0.60 -2.33
CA VAL A 184 17.99 1.59 -2.83
C VAL A 184 18.78 2.65 -3.61
N THR A 185 18.42 2.87 -4.87
CA THR A 185 19.10 3.81 -5.77
C THR A 185 18.27 5.05 -6.05
N GLY A 186 16.97 5.02 -5.75
CA GLY A 186 16.07 6.14 -5.92
C GLY A 186 14.74 5.91 -5.22
N ILE A 187 14.08 7.01 -4.85
CA ILE A 187 12.71 7.00 -4.33
C ILE A 187 11.98 8.24 -4.83
N LYS A 188 10.74 8.06 -5.28
CA LYS A 188 9.87 9.14 -5.78
C LYS A 188 8.44 8.88 -5.33
N ALA A 189 7.71 9.94 -4.99
CA ALA A 189 6.30 9.88 -4.65
C ALA A 189 5.48 10.70 -5.67
N SER A 190 4.21 10.35 -5.82
CA SER A 190 3.24 11.08 -6.65
C SER A 190 2.20 11.79 -5.79
N GLY A 191 1.53 12.78 -6.39
CA GLY A 191 0.39 13.47 -5.77
C GLY A 191 0.78 14.22 -4.51
N THR A 192 0.12 13.90 -3.39
CA THR A 192 0.32 14.56 -2.09
C THR A 192 1.16 13.74 -1.11
N LEU A 193 1.64 12.56 -1.52
CA LEU A 193 2.65 11.81 -0.78
C LEU A 193 4.03 12.46 -0.97
N ILE A 194 4.83 12.47 0.08
CA ILE A 194 6.18 13.01 0.08
C ILE A 194 7.17 11.86 0.24
N ALA A 195 8.05 11.65 -0.72
CA ALA A 195 9.04 10.58 -0.64
C ALA A 195 10.06 10.82 0.48
N ALA A 196 10.31 9.81 1.31
CA ALA A 196 11.40 9.84 2.27
C ALA A 196 12.73 9.54 1.57
N GLY A 197 13.51 10.57 1.25
CA GLY A 197 14.84 10.40 0.64
C GLY A 197 15.83 9.58 1.48
N SER A 198 15.56 9.42 2.79
CA SER A 198 16.35 8.58 3.69
C SER A 198 16.00 7.09 3.64
N TYR A 199 14.93 6.69 2.93
CA TYR A 199 14.50 5.30 2.85
C TYR A 199 15.61 4.40 2.29
N ASP A 200 16.04 3.42 3.09
CA ASP A 200 17.10 2.46 2.74
C ASP A 200 16.58 1.02 2.67
N GLY A 201 15.31 0.78 3.03
CA GLY A 201 14.71 -0.55 3.09
C GLY A 201 15.27 -1.46 4.19
N ARG A 202 16.06 -0.92 5.12
CA ARG A 202 16.71 -1.64 6.23
C ARG A 202 16.41 -0.99 7.57
N THR A 203 17.06 0.14 7.85
CA THR A 203 16.92 0.89 9.10
C THR A 203 15.87 1.98 8.98
N GLN A 204 15.74 2.56 7.78
CA GLN A 204 14.74 3.53 7.38
C GLN A 204 13.73 2.83 6.47
N THR A 205 12.67 2.30 7.09
CA THR A 205 11.69 1.45 6.41
C THR A 205 10.40 2.16 6.02
N ASN A 206 10.21 3.43 6.42
CA ASN A 206 9.09 4.24 5.98
C ASN A 206 9.43 4.93 4.64
N LYS A 207 8.63 4.70 3.60
CA LYS A 207 8.84 5.23 2.25
C LYS A 207 8.44 6.70 2.10
N ILE A 208 7.71 7.23 3.08
CA ILE A 208 7.18 8.61 3.04
C ILE A 208 7.72 9.45 4.19
N ALA A 209 7.79 10.76 3.96
CA ALA A 209 8.15 11.76 4.97
C ALA A 209 6.90 12.30 5.67
N SER A 210 7.11 13.00 6.79
CA SER A 210 6.03 13.67 7.54
C SER A 210 5.30 14.71 6.68
N GLY A 211 4.01 14.93 7.00
CA GLY A 211 3.13 15.82 6.23
C GLY A 211 2.56 15.21 4.95
N SER A 212 2.82 13.93 4.69
CA SER A 212 2.19 13.20 3.59
C SER A 212 0.68 13.07 3.80
N ARG A 213 -0.08 13.38 2.76
CA ARG A 213 -1.54 13.27 2.74
C ARG A 213 -2.00 12.54 1.50
N ILE A 214 -3.24 12.09 1.51
CA ILE A 214 -3.93 11.60 0.32
C ILE A 214 -5.32 12.25 0.24
N ARG A 215 -5.71 12.67 -0.96
CA ARG A 215 -7.04 13.25 -1.20
C ARG A 215 -8.13 12.18 -1.11
N GLY A 216 -9.36 12.62 -0.89
CA GLY A 216 -10.54 11.75 -0.90
C GLY A 216 -10.63 10.92 -2.18
N TYR A 217 -10.99 9.64 -2.03
CA TYR A 217 -11.15 8.65 -3.10
C TYR A 217 -9.98 8.53 -4.10
N SER A 218 -8.82 9.11 -3.76
CA SER A 218 -7.68 9.24 -4.66
C SER A 218 -6.67 8.13 -4.44
N LYS A 219 -5.74 7.99 -5.40
CA LYS A 219 -4.61 7.07 -5.36
C LYS A 219 -3.33 7.84 -5.60
N ASP A 220 -2.35 7.61 -4.74
CA ASP A 220 -0.98 8.08 -4.90
C ASP A 220 -0.01 6.90 -4.79
N SER A 221 1.22 7.10 -5.23
CA SER A 221 2.21 6.04 -5.31
C SER A 221 3.58 6.47 -4.79
N VAL A 222 4.34 5.50 -4.30
CA VAL A 222 5.76 5.62 -4.02
C VAL A 222 6.52 4.57 -4.81
N VAL A 223 7.43 5.03 -5.67
CA VAL A 223 8.29 4.21 -6.50
C VAL A 223 9.68 4.18 -5.88
N VAL A 224 10.20 2.98 -5.64
CA VAL A 224 11.54 2.74 -5.12
C VAL A 224 12.34 2.01 -6.18
N ASP A 225 13.42 2.62 -6.66
CA ASP A 225 14.40 1.98 -7.54
C ASP A 225 15.38 1.16 -6.69
N VAL A 226 15.57 -0.11 -7.04
CA VAL A 226 16.42 -1.06 -6.30
C VAL A 226 17.43 -1.70 -7.25
N ASN A 227 18.69 -1.70 -6.85
CA ASN A 227 19.73 -2.53 -7.43
C ASN A 227 20.01 -3.72 -6.51
N VAL A 228 19.98 -4.93 -7.05
CA VAL A 228 20.23 -6.18 -6.32
C VAL A 228 21.51 -6.82 -6.82
N SER A 229 22.32 -7.26 -5.86
CA SER A 229 23.51 -8.09 -6.01
C SER A 229 23.15 -9.52 -5.61
N PRO A 230 22.94 -10.44 -6.56
CA PRO A 230 22.42 -11.79 -6.25
C PRO A 230 23.34 -12.64 -5.37
N ASN A 231 24.67 -12.46 -5.45
CA ASN A 231 25.66 -13.24 -4.67
C ASN A 231 25.43 -14.75 -4.73
N GLY A 232 25.07 -15.28 -5.90
CA GLY A 232 24.78 -16.70 -6.11
C GLY A 232 23.36 -17.13 -5.76
N TYR A 233 22.53 -16.26 -5.18
CA TYR A 233 21.12 -16.53 -4.97
C TYR A 233 20.34 -16.52 -6.30
N THR A 234 19.47 -17.51 -6.46
CA THR A 234 18.49 -17.62 -7.55
C THR A 234 17.18 -18.14 -6.98
N GLY A 235 16.05 -17.58 -7.37
CA GLY A 235 14.74 -17.97 -6.83
C GLY A 235 13.83 -16.77 -6.58
N ILE A 236 12.80 -16.96 -5.76
CA ILE A 236 11.78 -15.94 -5.50
C ILE A 236 12.06 -15.24 -4.17
N VAL A 237 12.14 -13.91 -4.21
CA VAL A 237 12.08 -13.07 -3.01
C VAL A 237 10.66 -12.49 -2.87
N ASN A 238 10.21 -12.36 -1.63
CA ASN A 238 8.86 -11.93 -1.29
C ASN A 238 8.91 -10.74 -0.34
N THR A 239 8.10 -9.72 -0.57
CA THR A 239 8.01 -8.57 0.33
C THR A 239 6.61 -7.98 0.35
N THR A 240 6.26 -7.32 1.44
CA THR A 240 4.97 -6.66 1.64
C THR A 240 5.17 -5.21 2.03
N ALA A 241 4.18 -4.38 1.73
CA ALA A 241 4.09 -3.02 2.23
C ALA A 241 2.94 -2.91 3.24
N ILE A 242 3.09 -2.03 4.22
CA ILE A 242 2.06 -1.68 5.20
C ILE A 242 1.77 -0.19 5.07
N VAL A 243 0.50 0.20 5.07
CA VAL A 243 0.09 1.61 5.18
C VAL A 243 -0.60 1.86 6.51
N GLU A 244 -0.31 3.00 7.12
CA GLU A 244 -1.02 3.50 8.30
C GLU A 244 -1.28 5.00 8.11
N GLY A 245 -2.45 5.46 8.55
CA GLY A 245 -2.85 6.85 8.47
C GLY A 245 -3.90 7.19 9.51
N THR A 246 -4.23 8.47 9.56
CA THR A 246 -5.21 9.06 10.47
C THR A 246 -6.25 9.81 9.65
N GLY A 247 -7.53 9.51 9.89
CA GLY A 247 -8.67 10.19 9.28
C GLY A 247 -9.20 11.34 10.13
N THR A 248 -10.27 12.00 9.68
CA THR A 248 -10.91 13.15 10.36
C THR A 248 -11.92 12.76 11.45
N PHE A 249 -12.19 11.48 11.66
CA PHE A 249 -13.04 11.01 12.75
C PHE A 249 -12.16 10.35 13.81
N SER A 250 -12.40 10.66 15.09
CA SER A 250 -11.72 10.11 16.27
C SER A 250 -11.88 8.58 16.46
N LEU A 251 -12.12 7.85 15.37
CA LEU A 251 -11.91 6.43 15.27
C LEU A 251 -10.48 6.09 15.72
N PRO A 252 -10.29 4.96 16.43
CA PRO A 252 -8.96 4.50 16.78
C PRO A 252 -8.12 4.35 15.51
N ASN A 253 -7.22 5.34 15.38
CA ASN A 253 -6.24 5.50 14.34
C ASN A 253 -5.38 4.25 14.19
N VAL A 254 -4.90 4.05 12.96
CA VAL A 254 -4.16 2.89 12.44
C VAL A 254 -5.08 1.75 12.01
N VAL A 255 -5.65 1.87 10.81
CA VAL A 255 -6.04 0.67 10.07
C VAL A 255 -4.89 0.30 9.14
N SER A 256 -4.10 -0.65 9.63
CA SER A 256 -2.99 -1.20 8.89
C SER A 256 -3.53 -2.08 7.77
N SER A 257 -3.19 -1.74 6.54
CA SER A 257 -3.40 -2.62 5.40
C SER A 257 -2.05 -3.18 4.98
N THR A 258 -1.97 -4.50 4.78
CA THR A 258 -0.79 -5.18 4.24
C THR A 258 -1.06 -5.56 2.79
N ASP A 259 -0.09 -5.28 1.91
CA ASP A 259 -0.07 -5.53 0.45
C ASP A 259 -1.26 -6.32 -0.12
N THR A 260 -2.35 -5.62 -0.44
CA THR A 260 -3.65 -6.18 -0.87
C THR A 260 -3.70 -6.63 -2.33
N THR A 261 -2.61 -7.18 -2.87
CA THR A 261 -2.61 -7.70 -4.25
C THR A 261 -3.84 -8.58 -4.50
N LEU A 262 -4.58 -8.21 -5.56
CA LEU A 262 -5.85 -8.81 -5.92
C LEU A 262 -5.67 -10.32 -6.18
N SER A 263 -6.64 -11.12 -5.76
CA SER A 263 -6.78 -12.47 -6.28
C SER A 263 -6.90 -12.43 -7.82
N ALA A 264 -6.68 -13.56 -8.48
CA ALA A 264 -6.87 -13.67 -9.94
C ALA A 264 -8.29 -13.25 -10.40
N ASN A 265 -9.25 -13.18 -9.47
CA ASN A 265 -10.64 -12.81 -9.71
C ASN A 265 -10.96 -11.36 -9.29
N GLY A 266 -9.96 -10.55 -8.94
CA GLY A 266 -10.15 -9.14 -8.58
C GLY A 266 -10.66 -8.89 -7.15
N GLN A 267 -10.61 -9.89 -6.27
CA GLN A 267 -10.97 -9.71 -4.85
C GLN A 267 -9.75 -9.33 -4.03
N ILE A 268 -9.90 -8.36 -3.13
CA ILE A 268 -8.86 -7.97 -2.18
C ILE A 268 -8.91 -8.94 -0.98
N LEU A 269 -7.81 -9.63 -0.70
CA LEU A 269 -7.70 -10.53 0.46
C LEU A 269 -7.09 -9.78 1.64
N ALA A 270 -7.69 -9.91 2.83
CA ALA A 270 -7.31 -9.19 4.06
C ALA A 270 -5.85 -9.39 4.52
N SER A 271 -5.15 -10.41 4.02
CA SER A 271 -3.73 -10.66 4.30
C SER A 271 -2.80 -10.38 3.12
N GLY A 272 -3.33 -10.08 1.93
CA GLY A 272 -2.53 -9.82 0.75
C GLY A 272 -1.74 -11.03 0.22
N LEU A 273 -1.33 -11.01 -1.04
CA LEU A 273 -0.22 -11.86 -1.48
C LEU A 273 1.06 -11.01 -1.45
N PRO A 274 2.18 -11.55 -0.94
CA PRO A 274 3.44 -10.82 -0.99
C PRO A 274 3.81 -10.52 -2.44
N THR A 275 4.31 -9.31 -2.68
CA THR A 275 4.94 -8.93 -3.95
C THR A 275 6.13 -9.85 -4.19
N LYS A 276 6.08 -10.57 -5.31
CA LYS A 276 7.10 -11.56 -5.71
C LYS A 276 8.07 -10.94 -6.71
N VAL A 277 9.35 -11.24 -6.55
CA VAL A 277 10.39 -10.97 -7.55
C VAL A 277 11.20 -12.23 -7.78
N GLU A 278 11.28 -12.67 -9.03
CA GLU A 278 12.14 -13.78 -9.43
C GLU A 278 13.55 -13.27 -9.75
N ILE A 279 14.53 -13.73 -8.98
CA ILE A 279 15.96 -13.52 -9.24
C ILE A 279 16.41 -14.64 -10.18
N PRO A 280 16.63 -14.33 -11.48
CA PRO A 280 16.95 -15.36 -12.46
C PRO A 280 18.36 -15.91 -12.22
N LYS A 281 18.54 -17.17 -12.61
CA LYS A 281 19.89 -17.70 -12.82
C LYS A 281 20.50 -16.98 -14.04
N VAL A 282 21.69 -16.44 -13.85
CA VAL A 282 22.44 -15.76 -14.92
C VAL A 282 23.42 -16.74 -15.53
N ASP A 283 23.25 -17.02 -16.82
CA ASP A 283 24.23 -17.76 -17.61
C ASP A 283 25.20 -16.78 -18.32
N TYR A 284 26.36 -17.29 -18.71
CA TYR A 284 27.32 -16.52 -19.49
C TYR A 284 26.78 -16.27 -20.89
N PHE A 285 26.89 -15.03 -21.35
CA PHE A 285 26.65 -14.68 -22.74
C PHE A 285 27.84 -13.87 -23.27
N ILE A 286 28.47 -14.39 -24.32
CA ILE A 286 29.61 -13.79 -25.01
C ILE A 286 29.15 -13.55 -26.45
N PRO A 287 29.08 -12.30 -26.92
CA PRO A 287 28.57 -12.01 -28.25
C PRO A 287 29.59 -12.39 -29.34
N ASP A 288 29.09 -12.76 -30.52
CA ASP A 288 29.94 -13.12 -31.67
C ASP A 288 30.47 -11.89 -32.44
N GLY A 289 30.12 -10.67 -32.01
CA GLY A 289 30.59 -9.44 -32.65
C GLY A 289 30.15 -8.15 -31.96
N PHE A 290 30.79 -7.04 -32.35
CA PHE A 290 30.50 -5.69 -31.88
C PHE A 290 30.95 -4.65 -32.93
N SER A 291 30.47 -3.41 -32.79
CA SER A 291 30.62 -2.33 -33.78
C SER A 291 31.17 -1.04 -33.15
N PRO A 292 32.49 -0.94 -32.88
CA PRO A 292 33.09 0.26 -32.28
C PRO A 292 33.18 1.43 -33.27
N ASN A 293 32.06 2.12 -33.49
CA ASN A 293 31.93 3.27 -34.41
C ASN A 293 31.48 4.56 -33.69
N ARG A 294 31.25 4.48 -32.37
CA ARG A 294 30.84 5.57 -31.46
C ARG A 294 29.43 6.09 -31.73
N ASP A 295 28.54 5.26 -32.24
CA ASP A 295 27.12 5.58 -32.38
C ASP A 295 26.30 5.31 -31.10
N GLY A 296 26.94 4.75 -30.06
CA GLY A 296 26.33 4.41 -28.78
C GLY A 296 25.75 3.00 -28.72
N ILE A 297 25.80 2.23 -29.81
CA ILE A 297 25.22 0.89 -29.93
C ILE A 297 26.33 -0.12 -30.20
N ASN A 298 26.48 -1.09 -29.29
CA ASN A 298 27.47 -2.18 -29.41
C ASN A 298 28.91 -1.68 -29.63
N ASP A 299 29.26 -0.50 -29.10
CA ASP A 299 30.60 0.07 -29.22
C ASP A 299 31.68 -0.70 -28.45
N TYR A 300 31.26 -1.49 -27.46
CA TYR A 300 32.14 -2.26 -26.60
C TYR A 300 31.84 -3.75 -26.71
N PHE A 301 32.88 -4.57 -26.52
CA PHE A 301 32.69 -6.02 -26.44
C PHE A 301 32.15 -6.42 -25.06
N VAL A 302 30.82 -6.52 -24.92
CA VAL A 302 30.18 -6.74 -23.62
C VAL A 302 29.96 -8.22 -23.33
N VAL A 303 30.56 -8.72 -22.25
CA VAL A 303 30.31 -10.07 -21.72
C VAL A 303 29.34 -9.99 -20.55
N ILE A 304 28.21 -10.71 -20.65
CA ILE A 304 27.26 -10.91 -19.55
C ILE A 304 27.70 -12.11 -18.72
N ARG A 305 27.65 -11.97 -17.40
CA ARG A 305 28.22 -12.94 -16.45
C ARG A 305 27.45 -12.98 -15.13
N PRO A 306 27.54 -14.08 -14.36
CA PRO A 306 27.09 -14.11 -12.97
C PRO A 306 27.77 -13.03 -12.12
N PHE A 307 27.05 -12.52 -11.12
CA PHE A 307 27.55 -11.50 -10.20
C PHE A 307 28.87 -11.89 -9.53
N GLN A 308 29.78 -10.91 -9.36
CA GLN A 308 31.13 -11.09 -8.81
C GLN A 308 32.04 -12.06 -9.57
N THR A 309 31.70 -12.42 -10.81
CA THR A 309 32.64 -13.15 -11.66
C THR A 309 33.74 -12.22 -12.15
N ILE A 310 34.99 -12.57 -11.87
CA ILE A 310 36.17 -11.92 -12.45
C ILE A 310 36.40 -12.50 -13.84
N ILE A 311 36.48 -11.63 -14.84
CA ILE A 311 36.76 -12.01 -16.24
C ILE A 311 38.20 -11.65 -16.58
N SER A 312 38.98 -12.64 -16.98
CA SER A 312 40.22 -12.42 -17.71
C SER A 312 39.96 -12.67 -19.19
N ILE A 313 40.40 -11.77 -20.06
CA ILE A 313 40.26 -11.87 -21.51
C ILE A 313 41.61 -11.70 -22.19
N GLU A 314 41.85 -12.52 -23.20
CA GLU A 314 42.90 -12.34 -24.20
C GLU A 314 42.26 -12.44 -25.58
N VAL A 315 42.52 -11.44 -26.43
CA VAL A 315 42.03 -11.38 -27.80
C VAL A 315 43.20 -11.46 -28.76
N PHE A 316 43.08 -12.30 -29.78
CA PHE A 316 44.11 -12.63 -30.74
C PHE A 316 43.66 -12.27 -32.16
N ASN A 317 44.58 -11.81 -32.98
CA ASN A 317 44.36 -11.70 -34.41
C ASN A 317 44.51 -13.08 -35.11
N ARG A 318 44.30 -13.12 -36.42
CA ARG A 318 44.38 -14.36 -37.23
C ARG A 318 45.77 -15.02 -37.26
N TRP A 319 46.81 -14.30 -36.85
CA TRP A 319 48.19 -14.81 -36.79
C TRP A 319 48.59 -15.28 -35.38
N GLY A 320 47.68 -15.21 -34.40
CA GLY A 320 47.94 -15.63 -33.03
C GLY A 320 48.60 -14.56 -32.15
N ASN A 321 48.73 -13.31 -32.61
CA ASN A 321 49.25 -12.23 -31.77
C ASN A 321 48.14 -11.66 -30.89
N VAL A 322 48.42 -11.45 -29.61
CA VAL A 322 47.51 -10.82 -28.66
C VAL A 322 47.32 -9.35 -29.03
N VAL A 323 46.11 -8.95 -29.40
CA VAL A 323 45.76 -7.56 -29.73
C VAL A 323 45.15 -6.81 -28.55
N TYR A 324 44.51 -7.50 -27.62
CA TYR A 324 43.94 -6.95 -26.40
C TYR A 324 44.05 -7.98 -25.26
N LYS A 325 44.31 -7.52 -24.04
CA LYS A 325 44.35 -8.37 -22.84
C LYS A 325 43.96 -7.56 -21.62
N ASN A 326 43.12 -8.14 -20.77
CA ASN A 326 42.76 -7.59 -19.48
C ASN A 326 42.47 -8.72 -18.50
N SER A 327 43.12 -8.72 -17.32
CA SER A 327 42.93 -9.74 -16.28
C SER A 327 41.68 -9.52 -15.41
N ASN A 328 41.09 -8.32 -15.49
CA ASN A 328 39.84 -7.97 -14.81
C ASN A 328 38.98 -7.11 -15.75
N TYR A 329 38.50 -7.75 -16.80
CA TYR A 329 37.76 -7.14 -17.89
C TYR A 329 36.40 -6.61 -17.44
N ASN A 330 36.19 -5.30 -17.64
CA ASN A 330 34.98 -4.58 -17.18
C ASN A 330 34.10 -4.14 -18.35
N ASN A 331 34.09 -4.91 -19.45
CA ASN A 331 33.32 -4.62 -20.67
C ASN A 331 33.70 -3.28 -21.31
N ASP A 332 34.99 -2.97 -21.30
CA ASP A 332 35.56 -1.67 -21.66
C ASP A 332 36.36 -1.71 -22.98
N TRP A 333 36.43 -2.85 -23.68
CA TRP A 333 37.16 -2.93 -24.93
C TRP A 333 36.35 -2.36 -26.10
N ASP A 334 36.86 -1.28 -26.68
CA ASP A 334 36.29 -0.53 -27.80
C ASP A 334 36.98 -0.86 -29.15
N GLY A 335 37.69 -1.98 -29.23
CA GLY A 335 38.41 -2.35 -30.45
C GLY A 335 39.75 -1.63 -30.65
N ARG A 336 40.29 -0.94 -29.63
CA ARG A 336 41.67 -0.45 -29.67
C ARG A 336 42.68 -1.57 -29.42
N ALA A 337 43.81 -1.50 -30.13
CA ALA A 337 44.95 -2.38 -29.93
C ALA A 337 45.72 -2.01 -28.66
N LEU A 338 46.40 -2.98 -28.05
CA LEU A 338 47.43 -2.70 -27.04
C LEU A 338 48.51 -1.77 -27.63
N PRO A 339 49.11 -0.87 -26.83
CA PRO A 339 50.14 0.06 -27.32
C PRO A 339 51.31 -0.62 -28.05
N GLN A 340 51.64 -1.85 -27.65
CA GLN A 340 52.71 -2.67 -28.22
C GLN A 340 52.42 -3.14 -29.66
N ASN A 341 51.16 -3.10 -30.09
CA ASN A 341 50.71 -3.52 -31.43
C ASN A 341 50.42 -2.32 -32.36
N GLY A 342 50.88 -1.13 -31.98
CA GLY A 342 50.54 0.13 -32.64
C GLY A 342 49.41 0.84 -31.92
N SER A 343 49.59 2.14 -31.67
CA SER A 343 48.56 2.98 -31.05
C SER A 343 47.42 3.18 -32.05
N GLY A 344 46.25 2.58 -31.81
CA GLY A 344 45.09 2.81 -32.65
C GLY A 344 44.06 1.68 -32.62
N ASP A 345 43.14 1.77 -33.57
CA ASP A 345 42.04 0.85 -33.77
C ASP A 345 42.52 -0.44 -34.46
N VAL A 346 42.13 -1.61 -33.96
CA VAL A 346 42.40 -2.86 -34.69
C VAL A 346 41.56 -2.88 -35.98
N PRO A 347 42.07 -3.45 -37.10
CA PRO A 347 41.32 -3.54 -38.35
C PRO A 347 39.96 -4.23 -38.23
N VAL A 348 39.03 -3.92 -39.13
CA VAL A 348 37.79 -4.70 -39.28
C VAL A 348 38.14 -6.14 -39.62
N GLY A 349 37.53 -7.10 -38.93
CA GLY A 349 37.84 -8.50 -39.15
C GLY A 349 37.38 -9.44 -38.04
N THR A 350 37.81 -10.69 -38.17
CA THR A 350 37.54 -11.73 -37.18
C THR A 350 38.76 -11.89 -36.27
N TYR A 351 38.51 -11.81 -34.98
CA TYR A 351 39.46 -12.05 -33.90
C TYR A 351 39.03 -13.29 -33.11
N PHE A 352 39.94 -13.82 -32.30
CA PHE A 352 39.67 -14.97 -31.44
C PHE A 352 39.87 -14.56 -29.99
N TYR A 353 39.07 -15.09 -29.07
CA TYR A 353 39.22 -14.80 -27.66
C TYR A 353 39.45 -16.06 -26.84
N ILE A 354 40.19 -15.90 -25.75
CA ILE A 354 40.20 -16.80 -24.61
C ILE A 354 39.69 -16.00 -23.42
N ILE A 355 38.60 -16.46 -22.82
CA ILE A 355 38.03 -15.86 -21.62
C ILE A 355 38.11 -16.88 -20.48
N THR A 356 38.70 -16.46 -19.37
CA THR A 356 38.66 -17.21 -18.11
C THR A 356 37.78 -16.47 -17.13
N ALA A 357 36.71 -17.12 -16.70
CA ALA A 357 35.77 -16.60 -15.73
C ALA A 357 35.99 -17.30 -14.37
N LYS A 358 36.29 -16.51 -13.34
CA LYS A 358 36.44 -17.00 -11.96
C LYS A 358 35.27 -16.49 -11.12
N GLU A 359 34.38 -17.40 -10.74
CA GLU A 359 33.23 -17.14 -9.88
C GLU A 359 33.67 -16.99 -8.41
N ASN A 360 32.84 -16.36 -7.58
CA ASN A 360 33.14 -16.13 -6.16
C ASN A 360 33.24 -17.42 -5.33
N ASN A 361 32.58 -18.49 -5.76
CA ASN A 361 32.70 -19.84 -5.15
C ASN A 361 34.04 -20.54 -5.51
N GLY A 362 34.92 -19.89 -6.28
CA GLY A 362 36.19 -20.44 -6.74
C GLY A 362 36.10 -21.26 -8.04
N GLN A 363 34.90 -21.48 -8.59
CA GLN A 363 34.72 -22.16 -9.86
C GLN A 363 35.37 -21.36 -10.99
N VAL A 364 36.14 -22.06 -11.82
CA VAL A 364 36.79 -21.47 -13.01
C VAL A 364 36.19 -22.10 -14.26
N ARG A 365 35.75 -21.24 -15.18
CA ARG A 365 35.25 -21.62 -16.50
C ARG A 365 36.12 -20.98 -17.58
N ASN A 366 36.39 -21.72 -18.65
CA ASN A 366 37.15 -21.24 -19.79
C ASN A 366 36.27 -21.26 -21.03
N PHE A 367 36.24 -20.13 -21.73
CA PHE A 367 35.53 -19.95 -22.98
C PHE A 367 36.52 -19.61 -24.08
N LYS A 368 36.29 -20.18 -25.26
CA LYS A 368 37.05 -19.89 -26.47
C LYS A 368 36.07 -19.67 -27.60
N GLY A 369 36.36 -18.71 -28.46
CA GLY A 369 35.48 -18.40 -29.58
C GLY A 369 36.09 -17.36 -30.50
N SER A 370 35.29 -16.92 -31.46
CA SER A 370 35.62 -15.84 -32.36
C SER A 370 34.72 -14.64 -32.12
N ILE A 371 35.24 -13.45 -32.40
CA ILE A 371 34.49 -12.20 -32.37
C ILE A 371 34.70 -11.46 -33.68
N THR A 372 33.61 -10.97 -34.27
CA THR A 372 33.62 -10.17 -35.47
C THR A 372 33.54 -8.69 -35.10
N LEU A 373 34.58 -7.93 -35.44
CA LEU A 373 34.60 -6.47 -35.30
C LEU A 373 34.22 -5.84 -36.64
N LYS A 374 33.22 -4.97 -36.63
CA LYS A 374 32.82 -4.10 -37.77
C LYS A 374 32.81 -2.64 -37.34
N ARG A 375 32.81 -1.69 -38.26
CA ARG A 375 32.64 -0.26 -37.95
C ARG A 375 31.62 0.34 -38.90
#